data_AF-A0A7C3GNQ7-F1
#
_entry.id   AF-A0A7C3GNQ7-F1
#
_cell.length_a   1.000
_cell.length_b   1.000
_cell.length_c   1.000
_cell.angle_alpha   90.00
_cell.angle_beta   90.00
_cell.angle_gamma   90.00
#
_symmetry.space_group_name_H-M   'P 1'
#
loop_
_entity.id
_entity.type
_entity.pdbx_description
1 polymer ?
#
loop_
_entity_poly.entity_id
_entity_poly.type
_entity_poly.pdbx_seq_one_letter_code
_entity_poly.pdbx_strand_id
1 'polypeptide(L)'
;MNHLEKLVRQYYQWRGYIVRGNVRVGALEQGGWSGELDIVAYHPYSDHLIHLEPSIDTHTWEEREIRFQRKFEAGRRYIHRDIFPWLAETTPLEQVAILVSATRRELGGGRVVSIDEFVDMVKEAVLRCGPLCRSAIPEEYDLLRTLQLALCGYRRVAAGKRESWNLIG
;
A
#
# COMPACT_ATOMS: atom_id res chain seq x y z
N MET A 1 2.46 12.19 4.11
CA MET A 1 2.03 11.11 3.21
C MET A 1 2.63 11.32 1.85
N ASN A 2 3.55 10.44 1.45
CA ASN A 2 4.13 10.49 0.11
C ASN A 2 3.18 9.90 -0.96
N HIS A 3 3.53 10.03 -2.24
CA HIS A 3 2.68 9.56 -3.35
C HIS A 3 2.47 8.04 -3.34
N LEU A 4 3.49 7.27 -2.98
CA LEU A 4 3.43 5.80 -2.89
C LEU A 4 2.49 5.36 -1.77
N GLU A 5 2.57 5.95 -0.58
CA GLU A 5 1.64 5.70 0.52
C GLU A 5 0.18 5.98 0.12
N LYS A 6 -0.06 7.08 -0.60
CA LYS A 6 -1.41 7.41 -1.10
C LYS A 6 -1.93 6.31 -2.04
N LEU A 7 -1.11 5.84 -2.99
CA LEU A 7 -1.47 4.76 -3.89
C LEU A 7 -1.77 3.46 -3.14
N VAL A 8 -0.92 3.10 -2.17
CA VAL A 8 -1.10 1.90 -1.35
C VAL A 8 -2.42 1.98 -0.58
N ARG A 9 -2.69 3.09 0.10
CA ARG A 9 -3.95 3.29 0.84
C ARG A 9 -5.16 3.19 -0.06
N GLN A 10 -5.16 3.90 -1.19
CA GLN A 10 -6.29 3.85 -2.12
C GLN A 10 -6.52 2.45 -2.66
N TYR A 11 -5.46 1.73 -3.02
CA TYR A 11 -5.57 0.35 -3.48
C TYR A 11 -6.26 -0.54 -2.45
N TYR A 12 -5.80 -0.53 -1.20
CA TYR A 12 -6.40 -1.37 -0.16
C TYR A 12 -7.83 -0.93 0.19
N GLN A 13 -8.10 0.38 0.28
CA GLN A 13 -9.47 0.89 0.53
C GLN A 13 -10.43 0.48 -0.60
N TRP A 14 -10.01 0.63 -1.85
CA TRP A 14 -10.78 0.24 -3.03
C TRP A 14 -11.04 -1.27 -3.08
N ARG A 15 -10.10 -2.08 -2.55
CA ARG A 15 -10.25 -3.53 -2.39
C ARG A 15 -11.12 -3.95 -1.19
N GLY A 16 -11.74 -3.00 -0.48
CA GLY A 16 -12.66 -3.28 0.62
C GLY A 16 -12.03 -3.33 2.00
N TYR A 17 -10.76 -2.90 2.15
CA TYR A 17 -10.10 -2.87 3.45
C TYR A 17 -10.51 -1.61 4.24
N ILE A 18 -10.66 -1.77 5.55
CA ILE A 18 -10.63 -0.68 6.52
C ILE A 18 -9.16 -0.28 6.69
N VAL A 19 -8.81 0.92 6.24
CA VAL A 19 -7.42 1.41 6.26
C VAL A 19 -7.23 2.49 7.31
N ARG A 20 -6.11 2.42 8.03
CA ARG A 20 -5.55 3.46 8.89
C ARG A 20 -4.14 3.76 8.41
N GLY A 21 -3.73 5.03 8.44
CA GLY A 21 -2.38 5.40 8.02
C GLY A 21 -1.81 6.56 8.82
N ASN A 22 -0.48 6.60 8.92
CA ASN A 22 0.30 7.48 9.79
C ASN A 22 -0.22 7.43 11.24
N VAL A 23 -0.34 6.21 11.77
CA VAL A 23 -0.95 5.97 13.08
C VAL A 23 0.13 5.93 14.14
N ARG A 24 0.06 6.85 15.09
CA ARG A 24 0.92 6.82 16.28
C ARG A 24 0.42 5.74 17.23
N VAL A 25 1.34 4.93 17.75
CA VAL A 25 1.05 3.75 18.58
C VAL A 25 1.90 3.74 19.84
N GLY A 26 1.39 3.11 20.89
CA GLY A 26 2.06 3.00 22.18
C GLY A 26 2.23 4.33 22.89
N ALA A 27 1.14 5.01 23.18
CA ALA A 27 1.15 6.23 24.01
C ALA A 27 1.89 5.99 25.34
N LEU A 28 2.74 6.93 25.73
CA LEU A 28 3.56 6.84 26.94
C LEU A 28 3.00 7.75 28.06
N GLU A 29 3.20 7.37 29.32
CA GLU A 29 2.67 8.10 30.49
C GLU A 29 3.15 9.56 30.56
N GLN A 30 4.37 9.83 30.14
CA GLN A 30 5.00 11.15 30.17
C GLN A 30 4.75 11.96 28.88
N GLY A 31 3.85 11.47 28.01
CA GLY A 31 3.62 12.00 26.68
C GLY A 31 4.53 11.38 25.62
N GLY A 32 4.12 11.52 24.36
CA GLY A 32 4.79 10.87 23.22
C GLY A 32 4.24 9.48 22.91
N TRP A 33 4.89 8.81 21.95
CA TRP A 33 4.43 7.57 21.36
C TRP A 33 5.62 6.63 21.13
N SER A 34 5.39 5.33 21.30
CA SER A 34 6.41 4.29 21.08
C SER A 34 6.81 4.16 19.61
N GLY A 35 5.91 4.51 18.69
CA GLY A 35 6.20 4.50 17.26
C GLY A 35 5.08 5.08 16.42
N GLU A 36 5.31 5.12 15.11
CA GLU A 36 4.34 5.51 14.09
C GLU A 36 4.35 4.44 13.00
N LEU A 37 3.17 3.94 12.62
CA LEU A 37 2.99 2.94 11.57
C LEU A 37 2.43 3.62 10.32
N ASP A 38 3.00 3.30 9.16
CA ASP A 38 2.68 4.02 7.92
C ASP A 38 1.27 3.66 7.44
N ILE A 39 0.97 2.37 7.27
CA ILE A 39 -0.34 1.89 6.81
C ILE A 39 -0.68 0.57 7.50
N VAL A 40 -1.86 0.49 8.10
CA VAL A 40 -2.45 -0.77 8.60
C VAL A 40 -3.83 -0.93 8.00
N ALA A 41 -4.11 -2.11 7.44
CA ALA A 41 -5.34 -2.39 6.72
C ALA A 41 -5.96 -3.71 7.18
N TYR A 42 -7.28 -3.74 7.33
CA TYR A 42 -8.02 -4.94 7.70
C TYR A 42 -9.18 -5.19 6.71
N HIS A 43 -9.30 -6.43 6.20
CA HIS A 43 -10.40 -6.82 5.34
C HIS A 43 -11.40 -7.71 6.08
N PRO A 44 -12.63 -7.23 6.37
CA PRO A 44 -13.55 -7.90 7.28
C PRO A 44 -14.11 -9.23 6.76
N TYR A 45 -14.17 -9.43 5.44
CA TYR A 45 -14.72 -10.66 4.87
C TYR A 45 -13.71 -11.80 4.78
N SER A 46 -12.42 -11.49 4.76
CA SER A 46 -11.35 -12.51 4.63
C SER A 46 -10.50 -12.63 5.89
N ASP A 47 -10.87 -11.91 6.95
CA ASP A 47 -10.11 -11.75 8.19
C ASP A 47 -8.62 -11.45 7.95
N HIS A 48 -8.33 -10.63 6.94
CA HIS A 48 -6.95 -10.36 6.55
C HIS A 48 -6.48 -9.04 7.15
N LEU A 49 -5.50 -9.13 8.07
CA LEU A 49 -4.85 -7.98 8.70
C LEU A 49 -3.43 -7.82 8.15
N ILE A 50 -3.12 -6.63 7.64
CA ILE A 50 -1.82 -6.34 7.03
C ILE A 50 -1.26 -4.99 7.47
N HIS A 51 0.04 -4.96 7.73
CA HIS A 51 0.84 -3.78 8.04
C HIS A 51 1.82 -3.53 6.89
N LEU A 52 1.76 -2.34 6.30
CA LEU A 52 2.52 -1.97 5.10
C LEU A 52 3.40 -0.75 5.40
N GLU A 53 4.69 -0.89 5.11
CA GLU A 53 5.70 0.16 5.29
C GLU A 53 6.36 0.46 3.92
N PRO A 54 5.79 1.38 3.13
CA PRO A 54 6.36 1.78 1.84
C PRO A 54 7.52 2.77 2.02
N SER A 55 8.64 2.54 1.33
CA SER A 55 9.79 3.44 1.34
C SER A 55 10.52 3.54 0.00
N ILE A 56 10.96 4.75 -0.30
CA ILE A 56 11.84 5.08 -1.45
C ILE A 56 13.27 5.42 -1.01
N ASP A 57 13.64 5.13 0.24
CA ASP A 57 14.97 5.43 0.75
C ASP A 57 16.07 4.69 -0.02
N THR A 58 17.28 5.24 0.06
CA THR A 58 18.49 4.65 -0.53
C THR A 58 19.44 4.10 0.54
N HIS A 59 18.91 3.78 1.73
CA HIS A 59 19.73 3.24 2.80
C HIS A 59 20.27 1.86 2.46
N THR A 60 21.35 1.49 3.14
CA THR A 60 21.88 0.13 3.12
C THR A 60 20.85 -0.88 3.63
N TRP A 61 21.02 -2.16 3.28
CA TRP A 61 20.13 -3.20 3.77
C TRP A 61 20.18 -3.34 5.29
N GLU A 62 21.34 -3.10 5.88
CA GLU A 62 21.60 -3.20 7.32
C GLU A 62 20.86 -2.09 8.09
N GLU A 63 20.89 -0.85 7.58
CA GLU A 63 20.11 0.25 8.15
C GLU A 63 18.61 0.03 8.00
N ARG A 64 18.18 -0.50 6.83
CA ARG A 64 16.78 -0.87 6.61
C ARG A 64 16.35 -1.96 7.58
N GLU A 65 17.16 -2.99 7.81
CA GLU A 65 16.84 -4.11 8.71
C GLU A 65 16.47 -3.57 10.10
N ILE A 66 17.33 -2.72 10.67
CA ILE A 66 17.11 -2.10 11.99
C ILE A 66 15.84 -1.24 11.99
N ARG A 67 15.63 -0.42 10.96
CA ARG A 67 14.48 0.50 10.91
C ARG A 67 13.16 -0.25 10.79
N PHE A 68 13.10 -1.20 9.86
CA PHE A 68 11.89 -1.98 9.59
C PHE A 68 11.60 -2.97 10.71
N GLN A 69 12.63 -3.55 11.35
CA GLN A 69 12.44 -4.37 12.54
C GLN A 69 11.70 -3.57 13.63
N ARG A 70 12.12 -2.33 13.93
CA ARG A 70 11.44 -1.47 14.93
C ARG A 70 9.98 -1.20 14.56
N LYS A 71 9.72 -0.86 13.29
CA LYS A 71 8.36 -0.62 12.77
C LYS A 71 7.48 -1.88 12.90
N PHE A 72 8.01 -3.04 12.50
CA PHE A 72 7.28 -4.30 12.53
C PHE A 72 7.06 -4.83 13.94
N GLU A 73 8.03 -4.69 14.85
CA GLU A 73 7.85 -4.98 16.27
C GLU A 73 6.77 -4.09 16.90
N ALA A 74 6.78 -2.78 16.62
CA ALA A 74 5.72 -1.87 17.08
C ALA A 74 4.35 -2.28 16.53
N GLY A 75 4.27 -2.67 15.25
CA GLY A 75 3.06 -3.20 14.63
C GLY A 75 2.52 -4.43 15.37
N ARG A 76 3.37 -5.45 15.58
CA ARG A 76 3.00 -6.67 16.31
C ARG A 76 2.49 -6.38 17.72
N ARG A 77 3.08 -5.41 18.40
CA ARG A 77 2.72 -5.08 19.78
C ARG A 77 1.45 -4.26 19.92
N TYR A 78 1.17 -3.36 18.97
CA TYR A 78 0.20 -2.29 19.18
C TYR A 78 -0.99 -2.29 18.21
N ILE A 79 -0.96 -3.01 17.08
CA ILE A 79 -2.09 -2.99 16.12
C ILE A 79 -3.39 -3.47 16.77
N HIS A 80 -3.36 -4.61 17.46
CA HIS A 80 -4.54 -5.16 18.15
C HIS A 80 -4.95 -4.37 19.38
N ARG A 81 -4.12 -3.47 19.89
CA ARG A 81 -4.44 -2.68 21.08
C ARG A 81 -4.92 -1.28 20.76
N ASP A 82 -4.23 -0.62 19.82
CA ASP A 82 -4.37 0.81 19.59
C ASP A 82 -5.14 1.13 18.30
N ILE A 83 -5.19 0.20 17.33
CA ILE A 83 -5.74 0.47 15.98
C ILE A 83 -7.02 -0.32 15.73
N PHE A 84 -6.99 -1.63 15.99
CA PHE A 84 -8.11 -2.54 15.78
C PHE A 84 -8.40 -3.38 17.04
N PRO A 85 -8.80 -2.73 18.16
CA PRO A 85 -9.02 -3.39 19.46
C PRO A 85 -10.15 -4.41 19.51
N TRP A 86 -10.99 -4.46 18.48
CA TRP A 86 -12.08 -5.43 18.37
C TRP A 86 -11.68 -6.70 17.61
N LEU A 87 -10.49 -6.76 17.01
CA LEU A 87 -9.99 -7.98 16.38
C LEU A 87 -9.43 -8.94 17.42
N ALA A 88 -9.60 -10.24 17.21
CA ALA A 88 -8.96 -11.24 18.05
C ALA A 88 -7.44 -11.07 17.98
N GLU A 89 -6.74 -11.22 19.11
CA GLU A 89 -5.27 -11.19 19.14
C GLU A 89 -4.65 -12.33 18.31
N THR A 90 -5.43 -13.36 17.99
CA THR A 90 -5.03 -14.47 17.12
C THR A 90 -5.21 -14.18 15.64
N THR A 91 -5.83 -13.07 15.23
CA THR A 91 -5.97 -12.72 13.81
C THR A 91 -4.58 -12.53 13.19
N PRO A 92 -4.19 -13.32 12.16
CA PRO A 92 -2.84 -13.28 11.62
C PRO A 92 -2.49 -11.90 11.04
N LEU A 93 -1.34 -11.37 11.45
CA LEU A 93 -0.79 -10.11 10.94
C LEU A 93 0.27 -10.38 9.87
N GLU A 94 -0.03 -10.01 8.62
CA GLU A 94 0.98 -9.92 7.56
C GLU A 94 1.74 -8.59 7.68
N GLN A 95 3.07 -8.61 7.50
CA GLN A 95 3.90 -7.40 7.51
C GLN A 95 4.73 -7.32 6.24
N VAL A 96 4.63 -6.20 5.53
CA VAL A 96 5.20 -6.02 4.20
C VAL A 96 5.96 -4.69 4.10
N ALA A 97 7.22 -4.76 3.70
CA ALA A 97 8.02 -3.61 3.28
C ALA A 97 7.90 -3.44 1.77
N ILE A 98 7.47 -2.27 1.30
CA ILE A 98 7.41 -1.95 -0.14
C ILE A 98 8.60 -1.06 -0.48
N LEU A 99 9.57 -1.57 -1.22
CA LEU A 99 10.87 -0.93 -1.44
C LEU A 99 11.19 -0.71 -2.92
N VAL A 100 12.14 0.18 -3.22
CA VAL A 100 12.62 0.40 -4.61
C VAL A 100 13.07 -0.87 -5.32
N SER A 101 13.58 -1.86 -4.59
CA SER A 101 13.93 -3.18 -5.12
C SER A 101 13.71 -4.25 -4.05
N ALA A 102 13.49 -5.49 -4.51
CA ALA A 102 13.30 -6.66 -3.67
C ALA A 102 14.41 -7.70 -3.88
N THR A 103 15.67 -7.25 -3.91
CA THR A 103 16.82 -8.18 -4.04
C THR A 103 16.97 -9.08 -2.81
N ARG A 104 16.46 -8.65 -1.65
CA ARG A 104 16.11 -9.51 -0.51
C ARG A 104 14.59 -9.66 -0.43
N ARG A 105 14.12 -10.83 0.02
CA ARG A 105 12.69 -11.14 0.16
C ARG A 105 12.13 -10.97 1.57
N GLU A 106 13.01 -10.77 2.54
CA GLU A 106 12.67 -10.54 3.94
C GLU A 106 13.47 -9.37 4.52
N LEU A 107 12.87 -8.65 5.46
CA LEU A 107 13.44 -7.48 6.15
C LEU A 107 12.70 -7.23 7.47
N GLY A 108 13.41 -7.14 8.60
CA GLY A 108 12.82 -6.85 9.91
C GLY A 108 11.79 -7.90 10.39
N GLY A 109 11.87 -9.11 9.83
CA GLY A 109 10.89 -10.19 10.02
C GLY A 109 9.60 -10.05 9.21
N GLY A 110 9.53 -9.10 8.27
CA GLY A 110 8.43 -8.97 7.31
C GLY A 110 8.88 -9.30 5.88
N ARG A 111 7.91 -9.47 4.98
CA ARG A 111 8.14 -9.75 3.56
C ARG A 111 8.51 -8.47 2.80
N VAL A 112 9.38 -8.58 1.79
CA VAL A 112 9.73 -7.47 0.92
C VAL A 112 9.05 -7.62 -0.45
N VAL A 113 8.46 -6.53 -0.92
CA VAL A 113 7.88 -6.37 -2.26
C VAL A 113 8.51 -5.16 -2.91
N SER A 114 8.88 -5.24 -4.19
CA SER A 114 9.38 -4.06 -4.88
C SER A 114 8.22 -3.12 -5.24
N ILE A 115 8.51 -1.83 -5.43
CA ILE A 115 7.53 -0.85 -5.91
C ILE A 115 6.95 -1.32 -7.25
N ASP A 116 7.79 -1.86 -8.14
CA ASP A 116 7.34 -2.38 -9.43
C ASP A 116 6.39 -3.57 -9.27
N GLU A 117 6.72 -4.54 -8.41
CA GLU A 117 5.85 -5.69 -8.11
C GLU A 117 4.51 -5.24 -7.52
N PHE A 118 4.52 -4.27 -6.60
CA PHE A 118 3.31 -3.71 -6.03
C PHE A 118 2.47 -2.97 -7.08
N VAL A 119 3.11 -2.12 -7.88
CA VAL A 119 2.45 -1.34 -8.94
C VAL A 119 1.89 -2.26 -10.01
N ASP A 120 2.57 -3.34 -10.38
CA ASP A 120 2.06 -4.32 -11.33
C ASP A 120 0.82 -5.04 -10.80
N MET A 121 0.79 -5.40 -9.51
CA MET A 121 -0.43 -5.90 -8.87
C MET A 121 -1.59 -4.89 -8.96
N VAL A 122 -1.32 -3.60 -8.74
CA VAL A 122 -2.32 -2.53 -8.89
C VAL A 122 -2.80 -2.42 -10.34
N LYS A 123 -1.88 -2.39 -11.32
CA LYS A 123 -2.20 -2.34 -12.75
C LYS A 123 -3.12 -3.49 -13.16
N GLU A 124 -2.77 -4.71 -12.78
CA GLU A 124 -3.57 -5.89 -13.07
C GLU A 124 -4.98 -5.80 -12.49
N ALA A 125 -5.13 -5.26 -11.28
CA ALA A 125 -6.44 -5.04 -10.69
C ALA A 125 -7.25 -3.97 -11.44
N VAL A 126 -6.62 -2.87 -11.84
CA VAL A 126 -7.27 -1.79 -12.59
C VAL A 126 -7.65 -2.23 -14.00
N LEU A 127 -6.81 -3.00 -14.69
CA LEU A 127 -7.10 -3.55 -16.02
C LEU A 127 -8.36 -4.41 -16.02
N ARG A 128 -8.61 -5.16 -14.93
CA ARG A 128 -9.83 -5.97 -14.77
C ARG A 128 -11.11 -5.14 -14.64
N CYS A 129 -11.03 -3.85 -14.28
CA CYS A 129 -12.20 -2.96 -14.30
C CYS A 129 -12.64 -2.63 -15.74
N GLY A 130 -11.70 -2.58 -16.68
CA GLY A 130 -11.95 -2.15 -18.04
C GLY A 130 -12.13 -0.63 -18.18
N PRO A 131 -12.66 -0.14 -19.32
CA PRO A 131 -12.74 1.28 -19.63
C PRO A 131 -13.61 2.07 -18.65
N LEU A 132 -13.21 3.33 -18.41
CA LEU A 132 -13.87 4.18 -17.40
C LEU A 132 -15.37 4.37 -17.65
N CYS A 133 -15.82 4.47 -18.91
CA CYS A 133 -17.24 4.69 -19.21
C CYS A 133 -18.17 3.51 -18.84
N ARG A 134 -17.61 2.34 -18.52
CA ARG A 134 -18.39 1.12 -18.19
C ARG A 134 -18.34 0.76 -16.72
N SER A 135 -17.19 0.97 -16.07
CA SER A 135 -16.95 0.53 -14.69
C SER A 135 -15.95 1.46 -14.03
N ALA A 136 -16.34 2.71 -13.81
CA ALA A 136 -15.44 3.74 -13.31
C ALA A 136 -14.99 3.42 -11.87
N ILE A 137 -13.68 3.43 -11.63
CA ILE A 137 -13.15 3.47 -10.26
C ILE A 137 -13.61 4.78 -9.63
N PRO A 138 -14.22 4.78 -8.42
CA PRO A 138 -14.74 5.97 -7.76
C PRO A 138 -13.72 7.12 -7.65
N GLU A 139 -14.21 8.36 -7.66
CA GLU A 139 -13.36 9.56 -7.75
C GLU A 139 -12.50 9.81 -6.50
N GLU A 140 -12.93 9.32 -5.34
CA GLU A 140 -12.13 9.34 -4.11
C GLU A 140 -10.81 8.56 -4.23
N TYR A 141 -10.72 7.62 -5.18
CA TYR A 141 -9.51 6.88 -5.51
C TYR A 141 -8.80 7.49 -6.73
N ASP A 142 -8.49 8.78 -6.66
CA ASP A 142 -8.00 9.60 -7.77
C ASP A 142 -6.77 9.01 -8.51
N LEU A 143 -5.82 8.41 -7.80
CA LEU A 143 -4.65 7.76 -8.42
C LEU A 143 -5.06 6.51 -9.19
N LEU A 144 -5.95 5.69 -8.63
CA LEU A 144 -6.45 4.49 -9.30
C LEU A 144 -7.32 4.86 -10.52
N ARG A 145 -8.15 5.89 -10.42
CA ARG A 145 -8.96 6.41 -11.54
C ARG A 145 -8.07 6.95 -12.66
N THR A 146 -6.98 7.64 -12.31
CA THR A 146 -5.96 8.08 -13.26
C THR A 146 -5.29 6.88 -13.95
N LEU A 147 -4.94 5.84 -13.20
CA LEU A 147 -4.42 4.59 -13.77
C LEU A 147 -5.44 3.91 -14.68
N GLN A 148 -6.73 3.91 -14.34
CA GLN A 148 -7.77 3.35 -15.20
C GLN A 148 -7.86 4.10 -16.53
N LEU A 149 -7.82 5.43 -16.51
CA LEU A 149 -7.78 6.22 -17.74
C LEU A 149 -6.55 5.92 -18.58
N ALA A 150 -5.37 5.83 -17.95
CA ALA A 150 -4.11 5.59 -18.64
C ALA A 150 -4.03 4.16 -19.24
N LEU A 151 -4.49 3.15 -18.51
CA LEU A 151 -4.37 1.74 -18.89
C LEU A 151 -5.57 1.25 -19.71
N CYS A 152 -6.79 1.69 -19.37
CA CYS A 152 -8.03 1.18 -19.95
C CYS A 152 -8.73 2.19 -20.88
N GLY A 153 -8.33 3.46 -20.85
CA GLY A 153 -8.98 4.53 -21.61
C GLY A 153 -10.40 4.85 -21.14
N TYR A 154 -11.01 5.88 -21.75
CA TYR A 154 -12.38 6.27 -21.44
C TYR A 154 -13.41 5.34 -22.10
N ARG A 155 -13.34 5.13 -23.42
CA ARG A 155 -14.28 4.29 -24.19
C ARG A 155 -13.74 2.93 -24.61
N ARG A 156 -12.42 2.83 -24.83
CA ARG A 156 -11.74 1.66 -25.38
C ARG A 156 -10.36 1.60 -24.71
N VAL A 157 -9.90 0.40 -24.35
CA VAL A 157 -8.49 0.18 -24.03
C VAL A 157 -7.70 0.72 -25.20
N ALA A 158 -6.75 1.62 -24.93
CA ALA A 158 -5.86 2.14 -25.96
C ALA A 158 -5.05 0.94 -26.49
N ALA A 159 -5.58 0.25 -27.50
CA ALA A 159 -4.89 -0.83 -28.17
C ALA A 159 -3.54 -0.24 -28.63
N GLY A 160 -2.45 -0.94 -28.33
CA GLY A 160 -1.08 -0.54 -28.61
C GLY A 160 -0.78 -0.29 -30.09
N LYS A 161 -1.31 0.80 -30.62
CA LYS A 161 -0.82 1.53 -31.77
C LYS A 161 -0.69 2.97 -31.30
N ARG A 162 0.52 3.32 -30.86
CA ARG A 162 0.94 4.73 -30.91
C ARG A 162 0.99 5.05 -32.40
N GLU A 163 -0.13 5.51 -32.97
CA GLU A 163 0.01 6.45 -34.06
C GLU A 163 0.78 7.61 -33.47
N SER A 164 1.98 7.81 -34.02
CA SER A 164 2.84 8.94 -33.72
C SER A 164 1.99 10.19 -33.81
N TRP A 165 1.72 10.81 -32.66
CA TRP A 165 1.36 12.21 -32.65
C TRP A 165 2.57 12.91 -33.27
N ASN A 166 2.43 13.31 -34.54
CA ASN A 166 3.28 14.33 -35.11
C ASN A 166 3.00 15.58 -34.26
N LEU A 167 3.80 15.75 -33.21
CA LEU A 167 3.89 16.99 -32.47
C LEU A 167 4.34 18.01 -33.51
N ILE A 168 3.39 18.86 -33.90
CA ILE A 168 3.63 19.98 -34.80
C ILE A 168 4.47 20.98 -34.01
N GLY A 169 5.69 21.24 -34.47
CA GLY A 169 6.46 22.48 -34.23
C GLY A 169 7.02 22.65 -32.83
#